data_AF-A0A7C1A3J0-F1
#
_entry.id   AF-A0A7C1A3J0-F1
#
_cell.length_a   1.000
_cell.length_b   1.000
_cell.length_c   1.000
_cell.angle_alpha   90.00
_cell.angle_beta   90.00
_cell.angle_gamma   90.00
#
_symmetry.space_group_name_H-M   'P 1'
#
loop_
_entity.id
_entity.type
_entity.pdbx_description
1 polymer ?
#
loop_
_entity_poly.entity_id
_entity_poly.type
_entity_poly.pdbx_seq_one_letter_code
_entity_poly.pdbx_strand_id
1 'polypeptide(L)'
;SRKPDMLLIDAVSLPELNISQKPIIKGESVSASIAAASIVAKTVRDHIMTAYHEEYPVYNFKGHKGYPTKEHVELIRLHGPCPIHRKSFRKVMGMELPFK
;
A
#
# COMPACT_ATOMS: atom_id res chain seq x y z
N SER A 1 -18.00 -15.38 -11.81
CA SER A 1 -17.42 -14.22 -12.54
C SER A 1 -16.94 -14.68 -13.91
N ARG A 2 -16.88 -13.79 -14.91
CA ARG A 2 -16.28 -14.13 -16.21
C ARG A 2 -14.76 -13.95 -16.15
N LYS A 3 -14.01 -14.86 -16.77
CA LYS A 3 -12.56 -14.74 -16.95
C LYS A 3 -12.29 -13.63 -17.98
N PRO A 4 -11.34 -12.71 -17.75
CA PRO A 4 -10.99 -11.70 -18.73
C PRO A 4 -10.19 -12.32 -19.89
N ASP A 5 -10.39 -11.79 -21.10
CA ASP A 5 -9.63 -12.20 -22.29
C ASP A 5 -8.21 -11.63 -22.29
N MET A 6 -8.02 -10.44 -21.70
CA MET A 6 -6.74 -9.74 -21.60
C MET A 6 -6.63 -8.91 -20.32
N LEU A 7 -5.42 -8.78 -19.79
CA LEU A 7 -5.07 -7.91 -18.67
C LEU A 7 -4.35 -6.65 -19.19
N LEU A 8 -4.89 -5.48 -18.87
CA LEU A 8 -4.17 -4.21 -19.02
C LEU A 8 -3.56 -3.84 -17.67
N ILE A 9 -2.24 -3.70 -17.60
CA ILE A 9 -1.54 -3.59 -16.31
C ILE A 9 -0.64 -2.35 -16.33
N ASP A 10 -0.64 -1.58 -15.25
CA ASP A 10 0.22 -0.41 -15.14
C ASP A 10 1.68 -0.84 -14.89
N ALA A 11 2.55 -0.55 -15.86
CA ALA A 11 4.00 -0.72 -15.87
C ALA A 11 4.59 -2.13 -15.66
N VAL A 12 3.81 -3.15 -15.28
CA VAL A 12 4.34 -4.49 -14.92
C VAL A 12 3.61 -5.63 -15.62
N SER A 13 4.28 -6.78 -15.68
CA SER A 13 3.67 -8.06 -16.06
C SER A 13 3.64 -9.00 -14.85
N LEU A 14 2.63 -9.84 -14.77
CA LEU A 14 2.43 -10.80 -13.68
C LEU A 14 2.82 -12.21 -14.17
N PRO A 15 4.01 -12.72 -13.84
CA PRO A 15 4.53 -13.97 -14.43
C PRO A 15 3.70 -15.21 -14.07
N GLU A 16 2.98 -15.16 -12.96
CA GLU A 16 2.15 -16.28 -12.46
C GLU A 16 0.80 -16.39 -13.18
N LEU A 17 0.40 -15.39 -13.99
CA LEU A 17 -0.91 -15.37 -14.65
C LEU A 17 -0.83 -15.79 -16.12
N ASN A 18 -1.45 -16.92 -16.44
CA ASN A 18 -1.61 -17.41 -17.82
C ASN A 18 -2.87 -16.81 -18.49
N ILE A 19 -2.88 -15.48 -18.62
CA ILE A 19 -3.85 -14.68 -19.38
C ILE A 19 -3.04 -13.70 -20.21
N SER A 20 -3.46 -13.37 -21.44
CA SER A 20 -2.76 -12.38 -22.27
C SER A 20 -2.63 -11.06 -21.51
N GLN A 21 -1.43 -10.47 -21.48
CA GLN A 21 -1.17 -9.24 -20.73
C GLN A 21 -0.60 -8.15 -21.63
N LYS A 22 -0.98 -6.91 -21.35
CA LYS A 22 -0.42 -5.71 -21.98
C LYS A 22 0.02 -4.75 -20.88
N PRO A 23 1.32 -4.73 -20.52
CA PRO A 23 1.85 -3.70 -19.64
C PRO A 23 1.83 -2.34 -20.34
N ILE A 24 1.40 -1.30 -19.64
CA ILE A 24 1.28 0.06 -20.14
C ILE A 24 1.95 1.00 -19.15
N ILE A 25 2.99 1.71 -19.57
CA ILE A 25 3.63 2.73 -18.74
C ILE A 25 2.67 3.92 -18.59
N LYS A 26 2.42 4.37 -17.35
CA LYS A 26 1.43 5.42 -17.03
C LYS A 26 0.02 5.05 -17.47
N GLY A 27 -0.33 3.78 -17.29
CA GLY A 27 -1.59 3.18 -17.75
C GLY A 27 -2.84 3.90 -17.26
N GLU A 28 -2.77 4.48 -16.06
CA GLU A 28 -3.86 5.28 -15.48
C GLU A 28 -4.29 6.46 -16.37
N SER A 29 -3.35 7.09 -17.08
CA SER A 29 -3.65 8.25 -17.94
C SER A 29 -4.25 7.90 -19.31
N VAL A 30 -4.21 6.61 -19.70
CA VAL A 30 -4.55 6.17 -21.07
C VAL A 30 -5.54 5.02 -21.13
N SER A 31 -5.88 4.39 -20.00
CA SER A 31 -6.83 3.27 -19.94
C SER A 31 -7.85 3.50 -18.83
N ALA A 32 -9.13 3.60 -19.22
CA ALA A 32 -10.25 3.71 -18.28
C ALA A 32 -10.31 2.51 -17.31
N SER A 33 -9.96 1.30 -17.76
CA SER A 33 -9.92 0.11 -16.91
C SER A 33 -8.83 0.19 -15.84
N ILE A 34 -7.64 0.71 -16.20
CA ILE A 34 -6.54 0.91 -15.24
C ILE A 34 -6.89 2.01 -14.25
N ALA A 35 -7.46 3.13 -14.72
CA ALA A 35 -7.92 4.22 -13.85
C ALA A 35 -9.04 3.78 -12.89
N ALA A 36 -10.01 2.99 -13.36
CA ALA A 36 -11.03 2.44 -12.48
C ALA A 36 -10.43 1.50 -11.42
N ALA A 37 -9.48 0.65 -11.82
CA ALA A 37 -8.78 -0.24 -10.90
C ALA A 37 -7.96 0.53 -9.85
N SER A 38 -7.28 1.62 -10.23
CA SER A 38 -6.51 2.45 -9.30
C SER A 38 -7.40 3.12 -8.25
N ILE A 39 -8.56 3.65 -8.66
CA ILE A 39 -9.56 4.24 -7.75
C ILE A 39 -10.07 3.21 -6.75
N VAL A 40 -10.46 2.02 -7.22
CA VAL A 40 -10.94 0.93 -6.34
C VAL A 40 -9.84 0.52 -5.38
N ALA A 41 -8.62 0.27 -5.86
CA ALA A 41 -7.49 -0.13 -5.03
C ALA A 41 -7.15 0.92 -3.96
N LYS A 42 -7.11 2.20 -4.34
CA LYS A 42 -6.82 3.32 -3.43
C LYS A 42 -7.91 3.46 -2.37
N THR A 43 -9.17 3.47 -2.79
CA THR A 43 -10.32 3.60 -1.88
C THR A 43 -10.31 2.47 -0.86
N VAL A 44 -10.20 1.22 -1.31
CA VAL A 44 -10.17 0.05 -0.41
C VAL A 44 -8.99 0.13 0.56
N ARG A 45 -7.79 0.47 0.07
CA ARG A 45 -6.61 0.61 0.94
C ARG A 45 -6.80 1.69 2.00
N ASP A 46 -7.40 2.83 1.65
CA ASP A 46 -7.60 3.91 2.61
C ASP A 46 -8.62 3.55 3.70
N HIS A 47 -9.63 2.74 3.37
CA HIS A 47 -10.54 2.14 4.35
C HIS A 47 -9.80 1.17 5.28
N ILE A 48 -8.97 0.28 4.74
CA ILE A 48 -8.14 -0.64 5.52
C ILE A 48 -7.24 0.12 6.51
N MET A 49 -6.56 1.17 6.06
CA MET A 49 -5.71 1.98 6.96
C MET A 49 -6.50 2.72 8.03
N THR A 50 -7.76 3.05 7.77
CA THR A 50 -8.65 3.64 8.77
C THR A 50 -9.07 2.59 9.80
N ALA A 51 -9.40 1.37 9.37
CA ALA A 51 -9.65 0.26 10.30
C ALA A 51 -8.44 -0.06 11.18
N TYR A 52 -7.23 -0.06 10.60
CA TYR A 52 -6.00 -0.23 11.39
C TYR A 52 -5.73 0.92 12.36
N HIS A 53 -6.27 2.12 12.15
CA HIS A 53 -6.18 3.16 13.16
C HIS A 53 -6.97 2.82 14.42
N GLU A 54 -8.10 2.14 14.28
CA GLU A 54 -8.89 1.69 15.45
C GLU A 54 -8.14 0.61 16.25
N GLU A 55 -7.42 -0.28 15.57
CA GLU A 55 -6.60 -1.32 16.21
C GLU A 55 -5.27 -0.77 16.79
N TYR A 56 -4.67 0.21 16.10
CA TYR A 56 -3.37 0.78 16.44
C TYR A 56 -3.45 2.32 16.51
N PRO A 57 -4.20 2.90 17.47
CA PRO A 57 -4.52 4.32 17.49
C PRO A 57 -3.30 5.23 17.64
N VAL A 58 -2.26 4.76 18.34
CA VAL A 58 -1.01 5.51 18.59
C VAL A 58 -0.22 5.84 17.32
N TYR A 59 -0.52 5.20 16.18
CA TYR A 59 0.20 5.40 14.92
C TYR A 59 -0.55 6.30 13.94
N ASN A 60 -1.73 6.85 14.26
CA ASN A 60 -2.49 7.75 13.36
C ASN A 60 -2.63 7.30 11.89
N PHE A 61 -2.83 5.99 11.64
CA PHE A 61 -2.93 5.45 10.28
C PHE A 61 -4.03 6.09 9.42
N LYS A 62 -5.09 6.65 10.03
CA LYS A 62 -6.13 7.39 9.31
C LYS A 62 -5.61 8.64 8.60
N GLY A 63 -4.55 9.28 9.11
CA GLY A 63 -3.97 10.50 8.53
C GLY A 63 -3.03 10.18 7.37
N HIS A 64 -1.95 9.46 7.65
CA HIS A 64 -0.88 9.22 6.67
C HIS A 64 -0.99 7.89 5.91
N LYS A 65 -2.00 7.05 6.18
CA LYS A 65 -2.25 5.79 5.43
C LYS A 65 -1.04 4.83 5.35
N GLY A 66 -0.18 4.88 6.37
CA GLY A 66 1.05 4.09 6.45
C GLY A 66 2.22 4.61 5.58
N TYR A 67 2.08 5.74 4.90
CA TYR A 67 3.22 6.39 4.23
C TYR A 67 4.24 6.90 5.26
N PRO A 68 5.54 6.96 4.93
CA PRO A 68 6.59 7.38 5.85
C PRO A 68 6.65 8.91 5.99
N THR A 69 5.55 9.53 6.42
CA THR A 69 5.52 10.95 6.79
C THR A 69 6.38 11.21 8.03
N LYS A 70 6.73 12.47 8.30
CA LYS A 70 7.49 12.84 9.50
C LYS A 70 6.81 12.31 10.77
N GLU A 71 5.51 12.58 10.90
CA GLU A 71 4.66 12.09 11.98
C GLU A 71 4.75 10.56 12.12
N HIS A 72 4.54 9.81 11.04
CA HIS A 72 4.54 8.35 11.13
C HIS A 72 5.89 7.80 11.61
N VAL A 73 6.99 8.34 11.09
CA VAL A 73 8.35 7.94 11.51
C VAL A 73 8.61 8.29 12.97
N GLU A 74 8.11 9.42 13.46
CA GLU A 74 8.21 9.81 14.88
C GLU A 74 7.40 8.89 15.79
N LEU A 75 6.18 8.53 15.41
CA LEU A 75 5.33 7.60 16.15
C LEU A 75 5.95 6.20 16.23
N ILE A 76 6.56 5.71 15.14
CA ILE A 76 7.30 4.44 15.17
C ILE A 76 8.53 4.53 16.08
N ARG A 77 9.24 5.66 16.10
CA ARG A 77 10.38 5.84 17.03
C ARG A 77 9.94 5.82 18.49
N LEU A 78 8.79 6.41 18.78
CA LEU A 78 8.26 6.51 20.15
C LEU A 78 7.69 5.17 20.65
N HIS A 79 6.93 4.47 19.80
CA HIS A 79 6.16 3.28 20.18
C HIS A 79 6.73 1.95 19.67
N GLY A 80 7.77 2.01 18.83
CA GLY A 80 8.26 0.88 18.04
C GLY A 80 7.36 0.52 16.87
N PRO A 81 7.74 -0.48 16.03
CA PRO A 81 6.90 -0.94 14.94
C PRO A 81 5.85 -1.96 15.41
N CYS A 82 4.57 -1.73 15.09
CA CYS A 82 3.50 -2.72 15.27
C CYS A 82 3.48 -3.83 14.19
N PRO A 83 2.68 -4.91 14.35
CA PRO A 83 2.68 -6.08 13.46
C PRO A 83 2.48 -5.80 11.97
N ILE A 84 1.72 -4.77 11.61
CA ILE A 84 1.44 -4.43 10.20
C ILE A 84 2.56 -3.63 9.53
N HIS A 85 3.58 -3.19 10.28
CA HIS A 85 4.73 -2.51 9.70
C HIS A 85 5.59 -3.48 8.89
N ARG A 86 6.02 -3.02 7.73
CA ARG A 86 6.94 -3.78 6.87
C ARG A 86 8.36 -3.68 7.43
N LYS A 87 8.77 -4.67 8.24
CA LYS A 87 10.06 -4.68 8.95
C LYS A 87 11.29 -4.63 8.03
N SER A 88 11.14 -5.01 6.76
CA SER A 88 12.20 -4.90 5.75
C SER A 88 12.37 -3.49 5.16
N PHE A 89 11.48 -2.54 5.46
CA PHE A 89 11.56 -1.19 4.91
C PHE A 89 12.58 -0.37 5.71
N ARG A 90 13.43 0.42 5.02
CA ARG A 90 14.52 1.20 5.64
C ARG A 90 14.09 2.07 6.83
N LYS A 91 12.88 2.62 6.81
CA LYS A 91 12.33 3.47 7.89
C LYS A 91 11.70 2.68 9.03
N VAL A 92 11.88 1.37 9.06
CA VAL A 92 11.37 0.45 10.09
C VAL A 92 12.48 -0.49 10.54
N MET A 93 13.26 -1.01 9.59
CA MET A 93 14.41 -1.86 9.82
C MET A 93 15.43 -1.16 10.73
N GLY A 94 15.85 -1.85 11.79
CA GLY A 94 16.93 -1.39 12.65
C GLY A 94 16.60 -0.14 13.47
N MET A 95 15.32 0.20 13.67
CA MET A 95 14.96 1.25 14.62
C MET A 95 15.30 0.81 16.04
N GLU A 96 16.19 1.55 16.68
CA GLU A 96 16.46 1.43 18.11
C GLU A 96 15.30 2.04 18.89
N LEU A 97 14.71 1.26 19.80
CA LEU A 97 13.65 1.74 20.67
C LEU A 97 14.26 2.47 21.86
N PRO A 98 13.61 3.53 22.38
CA PRO A 98 14.09 4.29 23.53
C PRO A 98 14.08 3.48 24.84
N PHE A 99 13.52 2.28 24.83
CA PHE A 99 13.51 1.35 25.95
C PHE A 99 14.54 0.23 25.68
N LYS A 100 15.74 0.40 26.24
CA LYS A 100 16.67 -0.70 26.54
C LYS A 100 16.51 -1.09 28.00
#